data_AF-A0A0P9NY93-F1
#
_entry.id   AF-A0A0P9NY93-F1
#
_cell.length_a   1.000
_cell.length_b   1.000
_cell.length_c   1.000
_cell.angle_alpha   90.00
_cell.angle_beta   90.00
_cell.angle_gamma   90.00
#
_symmetry.space_group_name_H-M   'P 1'
#
loop_
_entity.id
_entity.type
_entity.pdbx_description
1 polymer ?
#
loop_
_entity_poly.entity_id
_entity_poly.type
_entity_poly.pdbx_seq_one_letter_code
_entity_poly.pdbx_strand_id
1 'polypeptide(L)' 'MAVLLVVAVMALFLRQLSATLIVSAVLGVSLIASFAMMYLFGFSLNNLTLVAIVVAVGFVVDDAIV' A
#
# COMPACT_ATOMS: atom_id res chain seq x y z
N MET A 1 1.57 -24.13 6.88
CA MET A 1 1.38 -23.80 8.32
C MET A 1 1.37 -22.29 8.55
N ALA A 2 2.43 -21.54 8.20
CA ALA A 2 2.48 -20.08 8.41
C ALA A 2 1.37 -19.29 7.69
N VAL A 3 1.05 -19.64 6.44
CA VAL A 3 0.02 -18.95 5.62
C VAL A 3 -1.38 -19.05 6.25
N LEU A 4 -1.71 -20.20 6.83
CA LEU A 4 -3.00 -20.40 7.52
C LEU A 4 -3.13 -19.50 8.75
N LEU A 5 -2.04 -19.30 9.47
CA LEU A 5 -1.98 -18.45 10.66
C LEU A 5 -2.11 -16.97 10.30
N VAL A 6 -1.52 -16.54 9.18
CA VAL A 6 -1.65 -15.18 8.66
C VAL A 6 -3.09 -14.88 8.24
N VAL A 7 -3.75 -15.79 7.51
CA VAL A 7 -5.15 -15.64 7.09
C VAL A 7 -6.10 -15.61 8.29
N ALA A 8 -5.87 -16.47 9.29
CA ALA A 8 -6.68 -16.49 10.51
C ALA A 8 -6.51 -15.22 11.36
N VAL A 9 -5.28 -14.71 11.50
CA VAL A 9 -5.01 -13.48 12.26
C VAL A 9 -5.57 -12.25 11.55
N MET A 10 -5.47 -12.16 10.22
CA MET A 10 -6.11 -11.09 9.45
C MET A 10 -7.64 -11.14 9.61
N ALA A 11 -8.25 -12.33 9.53
CA ALA A 11 -9.70 -12.50 9.72
C ALA A 11 -10.16 -12.15 11.15
N LEU A 12 -9.34 -12.42 12.18
CA LEU A 12 -9.65 -12.18 13.58
C LEU A 12 -9.48 -10.71 14.00
N PHE A 13 -8.44 -10.04 13.50
CA PHE A 13 -8.11 -8.67 13.93
C PHE A 13 -9.04 -7.61 13.35
N LEU A 14 -9.70 -7.88 12.22
CA LEU A 14 -10.35 -6.80 11.50
C LEU A 14 -11.78 -6.49 11.96
N ARG A 15 -12.66 -7.45 12.31
CA ARG A 15 -14.09 -7.19 12.70
C ARG A 15 -14.91 -6.23 11.80
N GLN A 16 -14.31 -5.72 10.72
CA GLN A 16 -14.79 -4.73 9.75
C GLN A 16 -13.89 -4.86 8.50
N LEU A 17 -14.16 -5.87 7.68
CA LEU A 17 -13.46 -6.16 6.40
C LEU A 17 -13.44 -4.95 5.44
N SER A 18 -14.39 -4.02 5.61
CA SER A 18 -14.52 -2.82 4.80
C SER A 18 -13.28 -1.91 4.87
N ALA A 19 -12.72 -1.68 6.06
CA ALA A 19 -11.57 -0.79 6.22
C ALA A 19 -10.30 -1.36 5.56
N THR A 20 -10.09 -2.69 5.65
CA THR A 20 -8.95 -3.36 5.01
C THR A 20 -9.05 -3.39 3.50
N LEU A 21 -10.26 -3.57 2.97
CA LEU A 21 -10.52 -3.54 1.54
C LEU A 21 -10.29 -2.14 0.97
N ILE A 22 -10.71 -1.09 1.68
CA ILE A 22 -10.45 0.30 1.30
C ILE A 22 -8.94 0.56 1.27
N VAL A 23 -8.22 0.26 2.36
CA VAL A 23 -6.77 0.51 2.44
C VAL A 23 -5.98 -0.29 1.40
N SER A 24 -6.30 -1.58 1.19
CA SER A 24 -5.59 -2.41 0.20
C SER A 24 -5.83 -1.97 -1.24
N ALA A 25 -7.06 -1.53 -1.57
CA ALA A 25 -7.36 -0.98 -2.89
C ALA A 25 -6.64 0.36 -3.12
N VAL A 26 -6.65 1.26 -2.14
CA VAL A 26 -5.97 2.56 -2.21
C VAL A 26 -4.46 2.38 -2.38
N LEU A 27 -3.84 1.47 -1.62
CA LEU A 27 -2.42 1.14 -1.75
C LEU A 27 -2.08 0.61 -3.15
N GLY A 28 -2.90 -0.29 -3.69
CA GLY A 28 -2.72 -0.82 -5.04
C GLY A 28 -2.79 0.27 -6.11
N VAL A 29 -3.79 1.14 -6.04
CA VAL A 29 -3.96 2.27 -6.96
C VAL A 29 -2.80 3.27 -6.84
N SER A 30 -2.38 3.62 -5.62
CA SER A 30 -1.27 4.54 -5.36
C SER A 30 0.06 4.05 -5.94
N LEU A 31 0.37 2.76 -5.77
CA LEU A 31 1.58 2.16 -6.34
C LEU A 31 1.54 2.19 -7.87
N ILE A 32 0.43 1.77 -8.48
CA ILE A 32 0.28 1.79 -9.94
C ILE A 32 0.42 3.22 -10.47
N ALA A 33 -0.22 4.20 -9.84
CA ALA A 33 -0.12 5.61 -10.21
C ALA A 33 1.31 6.15 -10.08
N SER A 34 2.01 5.80 -9.00
CA SER A 34 3.40 6.22 -8.76
C SER A 34 4.36 5.63 -9.80
N PHE A 35 4.22 4.34 -10.13
CA PHE A 35 5.02 3.71 -11.17
C PHE A 35 4.69 4.25 -12.57
N ALA A 36 3.42 4.56 -12.85
CA ALA A 36 3.00 5.19 -14.11
C ALA A 36 3.61 6.59 -14.28
N MET A 37 3.59 7.41 -13.22
CA MET A 37 4.23 8.72 -13.21
C MET A 37 5.75 8.60 -13.36
N MET A 38 6.40 7.68 -12.65
CA MET A 38 7.84 7.45 -12.83
C MET A 38 8.21 7.06 -14.26
N TYR A 39 7.40 6.21 -14.90
CA TYR A 39 7.61 5.81 -16.29
C TYR A 39 7.47 7.01 -17.24
N LEU A 40 6.48 7.88 -17.02
CA LEU A 40 6.22 9.07 -17.84
C LEU A 40 7.33 10.13 -17.69
N PHE A 41 7.88 10.29 -16.48
CA PHE A 41 8.98 11.22 -16.19
C PHE A 41 10.37 10.62 -16.42
N GLY A 42 10.47 9.35 -16.84
CA GLY A 42 11.75 8.67 -17.08
C GLY A 42 12.59 8.45 -15.81
N PHE A 43 11.96 8.46 -14.63
CA PHE A 43 12.66 8.23 -13.37
C PHE A 43 13.06 6.75 -13.22
N SER A 44 14.33 6.53 -12.87
CA SER A 44 14.85 5.21 -12.56
C SER A 44 14.63 4.85 -11.09
N LEU A 45 14.36 3.57 -10.84
CA LEU A 45 14.31 3.00 -9.49
C LEU A 45 15.70 3.06 -8.84
N ASN A 46 15.89 4.07 -8.00
CA ASN A 46 17.10 4.29 -7.22
C ASN A 46 16.76 4.48 -5.73
N ASN A 47 17.79 4.49 -4.88
CA ASN A 47 17.60 4.62 -3.43
C ASN A 47 16.78 5.84 -3.01
N LEU A 48 16.86 6.97 -3.73
CA LEU A 48 16.05 8.16 -3.42
C LEU A 48 14.57 7.93 -3.75
N THR A 49 14.26 7.39 -4.92
CA THR A 49 12.87 7.08 -5.31
C THR A 49 12.23 6.01 -4.41
N LEU A 50 13.01 5.06 -3.92
CA LEU A 50 12.53 3.99 -3.05
C LEU A 50 12.15 4.54 -1.67
N VAL A 51 12.98 5.43 -1.09
CA VAL A 51 12.63 6.15 0.15
C VAL A 51 11.42 7.05 -0.06
N ALA A 52 11.32 7.74 -1.20
CA ALA A 52 10.16 8.57 -1.52
C ALA A 52 8.85 7.77 -1.58
N ILE A 53 8.85 6.58 -2.21
CA ILE A 53 7.68 5.68 -2.27
C ILE A 53 7.29 5.22 -0.87
N VAL A 54 8.25 4.86 -0.01
CA VAL A 54 7.96 4.43 1.38
C VAL A 54 7.31 5.56 2.19
N VAL A 55 7.81 6.79 2.07
CA VAL A 55 7.22 7.96 2.75
C VAL A 55 5.82 8.26 2.19
N ALA A 56 5.66 8.25 0.86
CA ALA A 56 4.37 8.51 0.21
C ALA A 56 3.30 7.48 0.59
N VAL A 57 3.67 6.20 0.68
CA VAL A 57 2.78 5.13 1.18
C VAL A 57 2.32 5.42 2.61
N GLY A 58 3.20 5.93 3.47
CA GLY A 58 2.84 6.34 4.84
C GLY A 58 1.76 7.43 4.88
N PHE A 59 1.89 8.46 4.04
CA PHE A 59 0.88 9.53 3.92
C PHE A 59 -0.45 9.04 3.35
N VAL A 60 -0.42 8.16 2.34
CA VAL A 60 -1.63 7.60 1.72
C VAL A 60 -2.40 6.72 2.70
N VAL A 61 -1.71 5.98 3.57
CA VAL A 61 -2.35 5.18 4.62
C VAL A 61 -3.00 6.07 5.68
N ASP A 62 -2.36 7.17 6.06
CA ASP A 62 -2.92 8.16 7.00
C ASP A 62 -4.20 8.78 6.44
N ASP A 63 -4.18 9.22 5.17
CA ASP A 63 -5.35 9.77 4.47
C ASP A 63 -6.48 8.74 4.29
N ALA A 64 -6.14 7.46 4.13
CA ALA A 64 -7.12 6.38 4.00
C ALA A 64 -7.77 5.96 5.33
N ILE A 65 -7.21 6.35 6.47
CA ILE A 65 -7.73 6.04 7.82
C ILE A 65 -8.61 7.18 8.35
N VAL A 66 -8.43 8.41 7.86
CA VAL A 66 -9.23 9.60 8.18
C VAL A 66 -10.62 9.53 7.55
#